data_AF-A0A8K0JQZ9-F1
#
_entry.id   AF-A0A8K0JQZ9-F1
#
_cell.length_a   1.000
_cell.length_b   1.000
_cell.length_c   1.000
_cell.angle_alpha   90.00
_cell.angle_beta   90.00
_cell.angle_gamma   90.00
#
_symmetry.space_group_name_H-M   'P 1'
#
loop_
_entity.id
_entity.type
_entity.pdbx_description
1 polymer ?
#
loop_
_entity_poly.entity_id
_entity_poly.type
_entity_poly.pdbx_seq_one_letter_code
_entity_poly.pdbx_strand_id
1 'polypeptide(L)'
;MPSHVSKDGLMDGTAWRATVGGDVVRTVMEDGAVVDVENEDTYRHTGNPFGLQLVINCDWFAVKGLKDSSVGVIYAAIANLPRDMCFRSRYTCLLTVIPGPREPAEDCLSKVLAPIIADMKYCEGGFNMMLNEYPFPSPPRLHRVATRVLLNTSDLPATRKLSGFVGLANKTHPCHHCKIKRDDVNSPRGYDWRRLPLRDPEQMLAAAFRYRDTDDPGERAQIEEQYGVRFSPFLELVGYQHSASNPVDPLHNSFLGMAKSLVNMVLGIDRLFDGELAGEDRMERFTAVFERASVPGHLGRIAQRIALQFTSRKKKAGSGLKADQWKRVVQMLPVALYASWRSEDSDAICPTEIDRVRWYSAILSFCAGIRILHAHSITQNDADDGVQYLADAACSILSLDGHLTPNWHIAMHYSHFVMLYGPLQGYGTWPFERNNGKLSRIKHNLKPHETPSTVLRAWLLESHIAKVLSNPAPDADPRELAALERMREDRQKTRGTVMLDEVRGNKANRTMRLPAPYRPKQMVSLRRLSAYEPLLRYLTINYPQCNLVDVAHLQGENPCLPDRSHECYTLYTHVVFNGFK
;
A
#
# COMPACT_ATOMS: atom_id res chain seq x y z
N MET A 1 24.79 3.91 -0.55
CA MET A 1 24.38 3.17 0.67
C MET A 1 24.90 1.75 0.51
N PRO A 2 25.56 1.15 1.51
CA PRO A 2 25.93 -0.26 1.46
C PRO A 2 24.67 -1.12 1.30
N SER A 3 24.74 -2.20 0.51
CA SER A 3 23.60 -3.09 0.21
C SER A 3 22.98 -3.77 1.44
N HIS A 4 23.76 -3.88 2.53
CA HIS A 4 23.38 -4.53 3.78
C HIS A 4 22.66 -3.62 4.80
N VAL A 5 22.55 -2.32 4.54
CA VAL A 5 21.86 -1.41 5.47
C VAL A 5 20.36 -1.62 5.34
N SER A 6 19.72 -1.98 6.46
CA SER A 6 18.27 -2.12 6.52
C SER A 6 17.59 -0.77 6.38
N LYS A 7 16.51 -0.72 5.60
CA LYS A 7 15.66 0.45 5.41
C LYS A 7 14.35 0.21 6.16
N ASP A 8 13.88 1.19 6.93
CA ASP A 8 12.64 1.13 7.72
C ASP A 8 11.51 2.01 7.15
N GLY A 9 11.87 3.01 6.35
CA GLY A 9 10.90 3.90 5.72
C GLY A 9 11.43 4.70 4.52
N LEU A 10 10.63 5.68 4.10
CA LEU A 10 10.93 6.55 2.95
C LEU A 10 12.23 7.33 3.11
N MET A 11 12.53 7.74 4.34
CA MET A 11 13.72 8.54 4.67
C MET A 11 15.05 7.81 4.44
N ASP A 12 15.02 6.48 4.36
CA ASP A 12 16.21 5.66 4.11
C ASP A 12 16.51 5.50 2.62
N GLY A 13 15.55 5.83 1.76
CA GLY A 13 15.67 5.79 0.30
C GLY A 13 16.72 6.74 -0.26
N THR A 14 17.32 6.42 -1.40
CA THR A 14 18.28 7.32 -2.05
C THR A 14 17.63 8.58 -2.60
N ALA A 15 16.37 8.50 -3.07
CA ALA A 15 15.64 9.65 -3.59
C ALA A 15 15.43 10.72 -2.51
N TRP A 16 15.17 10.31 -1.27
CA TRP A 16 15.02 11.22 -0.12
C TRP A 16 16.23 12.14 0.07
N ARG A 17 17.45 11.56 -0.04
CA ARG A 17 18.71 12.29 0.18
C ARG A 17 19.16 13.08 -1.04
N ALA A 18 18.69 12.72 -2.23
CA ALA A 18 19.05 13.38 -3.48
C ALA A 18 18.21 14.64 -3.75
N THR A 19 17.13 14.88 -3.00
CA THR A 19 16.27 16.04 -3.19
C THR A 19 17.01 17.35 -2.92
N VAL A 20 17.03 18.24 -3.92
CA VAL A 20 17.57 19.60 -3.84
C VAL A 20 16.43 20.58 -3.55
N GLY A 21 16.72 21.58 -2.72
CA GLY A 21 15.85 22.70 -2.40
C GLY A 21 16.55 24.03 -2.71
N GLY A 22 15.83 25.14 -2.58
CA GLY A 22 16.34 26.47 -2.92
C GLY A 22 15.92 26.89 -4.33
N ASP A 23 16.71 27.77 -4.94
CA ASP A 23 16.45 28.28 -6.29
C ASP A 23 16.84 27.25 -7.34
N VAL A 24 15.89 26.38 -7.66
CA VAL A 24 16.04 25.38 -8.72
C VAL A 24 14.88 25.56 -9.68
N VAL A 25 15.21 25.67 -10.97
CA VAL A 25 14.22 25.93 -12.02
C VAL A 25 14.29 24.84 -13.07
N ARG A 26 13.13 24.25 -13.40
CA ARG A 26 13.02 23.34 -14.53
C ARG A 26 13.07 24.12 -15.84
N THR A 27 14.07 23.84 -16.66
CA THR A 27 14.38 24.57 -17.89
C THR A 27 14.42 23.62 -19.08
N VAL A 28 13.83 24.05 -20.19
CA VAL A 28 14.02 23.41 -21.50
C VAL A 28 15.22 24.06 -22.16
N MET A 29 16.27 23.28 -22.43
CA MET A 29 17.50 23.72 -23.06
C MET A 29 17.33 23.86 -24.58
N GLU A 30 18.26 24.53 -25.25
CA GLU A 30 18.23 24.73 -26.71
C GLU A 30 18.25 23.42 -27.51
N ASP A 31 18.87 22.37 -26.96
CA ASP A 31 18.90 21.03 -27.55
C ASP A 31 17.62 20.20 -27.27
N GLY A 32 16.64 20.78 -26.57
CA GLY A 32 15.40 20.13 -26.18
C GLY A 32 15.49 19.28 -24.91
N ALA A 33 16.66 19.20 -24.25
CA ALA A 33 16.77 18.55 -22.95
C ALA A 33 15.98 19.33 -21.89
N VAL A 34 15.36 18.60 -20.95
CA VAL A 34 14.64 19.21 -19.83
C VAL A 34 15.39 18.88 -18.56
N VAL A 35 15.95 19.89 -17.93
CA VAL A 35 16.81 19.72 -16.75
C VAL A 35 16.42 20.67 -15.64
N ASP A 36 16.71 20.27 -14.41
CA ASP A 36 16.54 21.11 -13.23
C ASP A 36 17.84 21.89 -13.04
N VAL A 37 17.82 23.19 -13.35
CA VAL A 37 18.97 24.09 -13.23
C VAL A 37 19.03 24.63 -11.81
N GLU A 38 20.13 24.34 -11.13
CA GLU A 38 20.46 24.91 -9.82
C GLU A 38 21.07 26.31 -10.00
N ASN A 39 20.42 27.33 -9.42
CA ASN A 39 20.90 28.71 -9.42
C ASN A 39 21.66 29.04 -8.12
N GLU A 40 21.82 30.33 -7.81
CA GLU A 40 22.40 30.76 -6.53
C GLU A 40 21.49 30.31 -5.35
N ASP A 41 22.09 30.00 -4.19
CA ASP A 41 21.37 29.57 -2.97
C ASP A 41 20.61 28.22 -3.04
N THR A 42 21.13 27.21 -3.75
CA THR A 42 20.66 25.83 -3.60
C THR A 42 21.18 25.16 -2.34
N TYR A 43 20.40 24.22 -1.81
CA TYR A 43 20.75 23.44 -0.63
C TYR A 43 20.15 22.05 -0.70
N ARG A 44 20.68 21.11 0.08
CA ARG A 44 20.02 19.80 0.25
C ARG A 44 18.68 20.02 0.92
N HIS A 45 17.57 19.62 0.29
CA HIS A 45 16.22 19.87 0.81
C HIS A 45 16.03 19.35 2.24
N THR A 46 16.65 18.20 2.53
CA THR A 46 16.66 17.57 3.87
C THR A 46 17.48 18.31 4.94
N GLY A 47 18.33 19.26 4.53
CA GLY A 47 19.04 20.17 5.43
C GLY A 47 18.16 21.31 5.95
N ASN A 48 17.01 21.59 5.30
CA ASN A 48 16.00 22.50 5.83
C ASN A 48 15.10 21.72 6.82
N PRO A 49 15.01 22.13 8.11
CA PRO A 49 14.13 21.48 9.09
C PRO A 49 12.66 21.43 8.67
N PHE A 50 12.22 22.37 7.83
CA PHE A 50 10.88 22.43 7.23
C PHE A 50 10.91 22.24 5.71
N GLY A 51 11.91 21.51 5.21
CA GLY A 51 11.95 20.95 3.86
C GLY A 51 11.07 19.71 3.78
N LEU A 52 9.78 19.93 3.52
CA LEU A 52 8.78 18.86 3.51
C LEU A 52 8.82 18.11 2.18
N GLN A 53 8.83 16.78 2.24
CA GLN A 53 8.69 15.91 1.10
C GLN A 53 7.27 15.35 1.05
N LEU A 54 6.67 15.36 -0.13
CA LEU A 54 5.28 15.02 -0.36
C LEU A 54 5.17 13.70 -1.12
N VAL A 55 4.28 12.84 -0.67
CA VAL A 55 3.81 11.66 -1.41
C VAL A 55 2.44 11.97 -1.97
N ILE A 56 2.32 11.94 -3.29
CA ILE A 56 1.07 12.20 -4.01
C ILE A 56 0.33 10.89 -4.24
N ASN A 57 -1.00 10.92 -4.10
CA ASN A 57 -1.87 9.83 -4.50
C ASN A 57 -3.09 10.39 -5.23
N CYS A 58 -3.51 9.69 -6.27
CA CYS A 58 -4.76 9.91 -6.97
C CYS A 58 -5.54 8.60 -7.08
N ASP A 59 -6.84 8.65 -6.83
CA ASP A 59 -7.72 7.48 -6.93
C ASP A 59 -9.17 7.92 -7.19
N TRP A 60 -9.96 7.03 -7.76
CA TRP A 60 -11.39 7.20 -8.01
C TRP A 60 -12.19 6.16 -7.23
N PHE A 61 -13.19 6.62 -6.48
CA PHE A 61 -14.06 5.73 -5.72
C PHE A 61 -15.54 6.00 -6.00
N ALA A 62 -16.34 4.94 -5.91
CA ALA A 62 -17.78 5.03 -6.03
C ALA A 62 -18.39 5.75 -4.83
N VAL A 63 -19.30 6.67 -5.10
CA VAL A 63 -20.02 7.41 -4.05
C VAL A 63 -21.25 6.60 -3.62
N LYS A 64 -21.37 6.33 -2.31
CA LYS A 64 -22.44 5.48 -1.80
C LYS A 64 -23.82 6.10 -2.05
N GLY A 65 -24.67 5.40 -2.80
CA GLY A 65 -26.03 5.84 -3.11
C GLY A 65 -26.18 6.55 -4.46
N LEU A 66 -25.07 6.86 -5.14
CA LEU A 66 -25.09 7.24 -6.56
C LEU A 66 -24.67 6.03 -7.40
N LYS A 67 -25.59 5.56 -8.25
CA LYS A 67 -25.29 4.48 -9.19
C LYS A 67 -24.41 5.02 -10.31
N ASP A 68 -23.41 4.23 -10.72
CA ASP A 68 -22.53 4.51 -11.85
C ASP A 68 -21.83 5.89 -11.79
N SER A 69 -21.58 6.37 -10.57
CA SER A 69 -20.91 7.64 -10.30
C SER A 69 -19.68 7.42 -9.40
N SER A 70 -18.54 7.89 -9.87
CA SER A 70 -17.28 7.92 -9.15
C SER A 70 -16.80 9.36 -9.03
N VAL A 71 -16.12 9.66 -7.93
CA VAL A 71 -15.39 10.93 -7.75
C VAL A 71 -13.91 10.60 -7.62
N GLY A 72 -13.07 11.45 -8.19
CA GLY A 72 -11.63 11.35 -8.02
C GLY A 72 -11.17 12.20 -6.85
N VAL A 73 -10.05 11.86 -6.26
CA VAL A 73 -9.40 12.66 -5.22
C VAL A 73 -7.90 12.70 -5.45
N ILE A 74 -7.28 13.81 -5.06
CA ILE A 74 -5.82 13.93 -5.02
C ILE A 74 -5.40 14.27 -3.60
N TYR A 75 -4.53 13.44 -3.04
CA TYR A 75 -3.94 13.62 -1.72
C TYR A 75 -2.47 13.98 -1.81
N ALA A 76 -1.98 14.74 -0.82
CA ALA A 76 -0.56 14.87 -0.50
C ALA A 76 -0.32 14.48 0.95
N ALA A 77 0.49 13.46 1.18
CA ALA A 77 0.94 13.07 2.52
C ALA A 77 2.33 13.63 2.81
N ILE A 78 2.56 14.11 4.04
CA ILE A 78 3.87 14.61 4.48
C ILE A 78 4.75 13.42 4.88
N ALA A 79 5.77 13.13 4.06
CA ALA A 79 6.63 11.96 4.22
C ALA A 79 7.69 12.09 5.32
N ASN A 80 7.94 13.31 5.83
CA ASN A 80 8.90 13.58 6.91
C ASN A 80 8.46 13.01 8.27
N LEU A 81 7.19 12.65 8.42
CA LEU A 81 6.70 12.07 9.66
C LEU A 81 7.07 10.59 9.76
N PRO A 82 7.21 10.04 10.98
CA PRO A 82 7.36 8.61 11.18
C PRO A 82 6.29 7.81 10.41
N ARG A 83 6.65 6.60 9.97
CA ARG A 83 5.80 5.75 9.11
C ARG A 83 4.39 5.54 9.67
N ASP A 84 4.28 5.36 10.98
CA ASP A 84 3.00 5.14 11.66
C ASP A 84 2.13 6.42 11.71
N MET A 85 2.69 7.58 11.38
CA MET A 85 2.04 8.89 11.37
C MET A 85 1.81 9.47 9.97
N CYS A 86 2.80 9.43 9.06
CA CYS A 86 2.79 10.17 7.78
C CYS A 86 1.52 10.01 6.92
N PHE A 87 0.88 8.84 6.96
CA PHE A 87 -0.34 8.58 6.20
C PHE A 87 -1.64 8.57 7.02
N ARG A 88 -1.64 9.08 8.26
CA ARG A 88 -2.90 9.30 9.00
C ARG A 88 -3.66 10.45 8.33
N SER A 89 -4.99 10.38 8.28
CA SER A 89 -5.82 11.41 7.62
C SER A 89 -5.52 12.83 8.13
N ARG A 90 -5.18 12.97 9.42
CA ARG A 90 -4.80 14.25 10.04
C ARG A 90 -3.55 14.90 9.45
N TYR A 91 -2.62 14.11 8.91
CA TYR A 91 -1.35 14.59 8.32
C TYR A 91 -1.33 14.46 6.78
N THR A 92 -2.49 14.15 6.20
CA THR A 92 -2.68 14.10 4.76
C THR A 92 -3.50 15.33 4.33
N CYS A 93 -3.03 16.03 3.32
CA CYS A 93 -3.77 17.11 2.68
C CYS A 93 -4.66 16.53 1.56
N LEU A 94 -5.94 16.87 1.55
CA LEU A 94 -6.80 16.67 0.39
C LEU A 94 -6.64 17.90 -0.52
N LEU A 95 -5.94 17.75 -1.64
CA LEU A 95 -5.64 18.84 -2.56
C LEU A 95 -6.85 19.22 -3.41
N THR A 96 -7.54 18.21 -3.94
CA THR A 96 -8.77 18.44 -4.72
C THR A 96 -9.67 17.21 -4.72
N VAL A 97 -10.94 17.43 -5.06
CA VAL A 97 -11.91 16.39 -5.42
C VAL A 97 -12.26 16.60 -6.89
N ILE A 98 -11.90 15.63 -7.72
CA ILE A 98 -12.18 15.64 -9.15
C ILE A 98 -13.66 15.27 -9.35
N PRO A 99 -14.44 16.13 -10.03
CA PRO A 99 -15.86 15.89 -10.23
C PRO A 99 -16.12 14.62 -11.04
N GLY A 100 -17.15 13.89 -10.62
CA GLY A 100 -17.69 12.74 -11.34
C GLY A 100 -18.64 13.13 -12.48
N PRO A 101 -19.41 12.18 -13.03
CA PRO A 101 -19.61 10.79 -12.57
C PRO A 101 -18.55 9.81 -13.09
N ARG A 102 -17.78 10.20 -14.10
CA ARG A 102 -16.72 9.40 -14.69
C ARG A 102 -15.39 10.11 -14.53
N GLU A 103 -14.35 9.34 -14.67
CA GLU A 103 -13.00 9.85 -14.77
C GLU A 103 -12.89 10.85 -15.95
N PRO A 104 -12.26 12.02 -15.75
CA PRO A 104 -12.14 13.02 -16.80
C PRO A 104 -11.32 12.48 -17.99
N ALA A 105 -11.59 13.03 -19.17
CA ALA A 105 -10.66 12.95 -20.29
C ALA A 105 -9.31 13.60 -19.89
N GLU A 106 -8.23 13.19 -20.52
CA GLU A 106 -6.87 13.57 -20.09
C GLU A 106 -6.60 15.07 -20.21
N ASP A 107 -7.08 15.69 -21.30
CA ASP A 107 -7.02 17.14 -21.52
C ASP A 107 -7.78 17.93 -20.45
N CYS A 108 -8.88 17.38 -19.92
CA CYS A 108 -9.62 17.93 -18.80
C CYS A 108 -8.88 17.75 -17.47
N LEU A 109 -8.20 16.61 -17.25
CA LEU A 109 -7.43 16.39 -16.04
C LEU A 109 -6.28 17.41 -15.91
N SER A 110 -5.55 17.68 -16.99
CA SER A 110 -4.49 18.70 -16.98
C SER A 110 -4.99 20.08 -16.55
N LYS A 111 -6.22 20.46 -16.93
CA LYS A 111 -6.85 21.72 -16.48
C LYS A 111 -7.18 21.72 -14.99
N VAL A 112 -7.55 20.58 -14.42
CA VAL A 112 -7.77 20.42 -12.97
C VAL A 112 -6.44 20.48 -12.20
N LEU A 113 -5.37 19.96 -12.79
CA LEU A 113 -4.05 19.90 -12.18
C LEU A 113 -3.31 21.24 -12.20
N ALA A 114 -3.46 22.04 -13.26
CA ALA A 114 -2.76 23.31 -13.43
C ALA A 114 -2.74 24.22 -12.18
N PRO A 115 -3.87 24.53 -11.50
CA PRO A 115 -3.83 25.36 -10.29
C PRO A 115 -3.09 24.68 -9.12
N ILE A 116 -3.22 23.36 -8.98
CA ILE A 116 -2.54 22.59 -7.92
C ILE A 116 -1.02 22.64 -8.14
N ILE A 117 -0.58 22.50 -9.38
CA ILE A 117 0.85 22.57 -9.74
C ILE A 117 1.38 23.99 -9.56
N ALA A 118 0.62 25.03 -9.89
CA ALA A 118 1.01 26.41 -9.62
C ALA A 118 1.25 26.65 -8.12
N ASP A 119 0.35 26.19 -7.25
CA ASP A 119 0.51 26.27 -5.80
C ASP A 119 1.72 25.45 -5.30
N MET A 120 1.95 24.27 -5.88
CA MET A 120 3.12 23.44 -5.55
C MET A 120 4.43 24.14 -5.95
N LYS A 121 4.52 24.74 -7.15
CA LYS A 121 5.70 25.48 -7.61
C LYS A 121 6.00 26.67 -6.70
N TYR A 122 4.97 27.37 -6.23
CA TYR A 122 5.13 28.41 -5.21
C TYR A 122 5.75 27.83 -3.91
N CYS A 123 5.25 26.68 -3.46
CA CYS A 123 5.78 26.01 -2.27
C CYS A 123 7.19 25.41 -2.48
N GLU A 124 7.60 25.08 -3.71
CA GLU A 124 8.95 24.59 -4.07
C GLU A 124 10.02 25.68 -3.92
N GLY A 125 9.70 26.93 -4.30
CA GLY A 125 10.58 28.09 -4.09
C GLY A 125 10.75 28.47 -2.61
N GLY A 126 9.78 28.05 -1.79
CA GLY A 126 9.75 28.20 -0.35
C GLY A 126 9.29 29.58 0.10
N PHE A 127 8.67 29.62 1.28
CA PHE A 127 8.10 30.83 1.88
C PHE A 127 8.39 30.89 3.37
N ASN A 128 8.41 32.09 3.93
CA ASN A 128 8.65 32.29 5.36
C ASN A 128 7.34 32.18 6.14
N MET A 129 7.33 31.38 7.21
CA MET A 129 6.17 31.18 8.08
C MET A 129 6.58 31.19 9.55
N MET A 130 5.78 31.85 10.39
CA MET A 130 5.93 31.81 11.84
C MET A 130 5.42 30.46 12.37
N LEU A 131 6.29 29.66 12.97
CA LEU A 131 5.95 28.36 13.53
C LEU A 131 6.30 28.28 15.01
N ASN A 132 5.45 27.60 15.77
CA ASN A 132 5.75 27.30 17.17
C ASN A 132 6.74 26.14 17.25
N GLU A 133 7.84 26.32 17.98
CA GLU A 133 8.81 25.26 18.24
C GLU A 133 8.42 24.43 19.48
N TYR A 134 8.79 23.14 19.48
CA TYR A 134 8.76 22.31 20.66
C TYR A 134 10.04 22.55 21.50
N PRO A 135 9.97 22.60 22.84
CA PRO A 135 8.80 22.41 23.69
C PRO A 135 7.89 23.64 23.77
N PHE A 136 6.60 23.39 23.92
CA PHE A 136 5.62 24.45 24.17
C PHE A 136 5.66 24.90 25.63
N PRO A 137 5.48 26.20 25.92
CA PRO A 137 5.25 27.31 24.99
C PRO A 137 6.56 28.06 24.65
N SER A 138 7.08 27.89 23.44
CA SER A 138 8.15 28.74 22.89
C SER A 138 7.54 29.81 21.97
N PRO A 139 8.08 31.05 21.92
CA PRO A 139 7.60 32.06 20.97
C PRO A 139 7.77 31.54 19.54
N PRO A 140 6.79 31.78 18.65
CA PRO A 140 6.90 31.34 17.27
C PRO A 140 8.14 31.97 16.63
N ARG A 141 8.86 31.18 15.83
CA ARG A 141 10.04 31.62 15.07
C ARG A 141 9.75 31.59 13.59
N LEU A 142 10.44 32.46 12.86
CA LEU A 142 10.34 32.51 11.41
C LEU A 142 11.16 31.37 10.82
N HIS A 143 10.51 30.51 10.04
CA HIS A 143 11.17 29.43 9.31
C HIS A 143 10.87 29.53 7.82
N ARG A 144 11.87 29.18 7.01
CA ARG A 144 11.67 28.95 5.58
C ARG A 144 11.07 27.56 5.39
N VAL A 145 9.83 27.49 4.94
CA VAL A 145 9.14 26.24 4.61
C VAL A 145 9.21 26.04 3.11
N ALA A 146 9.57 24.85 2.68
CA ALA A 146 9.58 24.48 1.27
C ALA A 146 9.07 23.05 1.10
N THR A 147 8.42 22.77 -0.02
CA THR A 147 7.91 21.42 -0.33
C THR A 147 8.57 20.84 -1.56
N ARG A 148 8.71 19.52 -1.63
CA ARG A 148 9.12 18.79 -2.85
C ARG A 148 8.28 17.54 -3.00
N VAL A 149 7.81 17.25 -4.21
CA VAL A 149 7.14 15.97 -4.48
C VAL A 149 8.20 14.89 -4.61
N LEU A 150 8.21 13.95 -3.67
CA LEU A 150 9.14 12.81 -3.69
C LEU A 150 8.69 11.75 -4.69
N LEU A 151 7.41 11.39 -4.65
CA LEU A 151 6.83 10.36 -5.51
C LEU A 151 5.31 10.49 -5.64
N ASN A 152 4.78 9.93 -6.72
CA ASN A 152 3.37 9.58 -6.89
C ASN A 152 3.18 8.08 -6.69
N THR A 153 2.36 7.70 -5.72
CA THR A 153 1.95 6.32 -5.47
C THR A 153 0.45 6.21 -5.66
N SER A 154 0.04 5.69 -6.80
CA SER A 154 -1.36 5.52 -7.18
C SER A 154 -1.53 4.15 -7.84
N ASP A 155 -2.78 3.74 -8.07
CA ASP A 155 -2.99 2.57 -8.92
C ASP A 155 -2.44 2.84 -10.35
N LEU A 156 -2.24 1.79 -11.13
CA LEU A 156 -1.56 1.92 -12.43
C LEU A 156 -2.34 2.81 -13.42
N PRO A 157 -3.68 2.72 -13.53
CA PRO A 157 -4.47 3.67 -14.31
C PRO A 157 -4.30 5.15 -13.89
N ALA A 158 -4.44 5.46 -12.59
CA ALA A 158 -4.31 6.82 -12.09
C ALA A 158 -2.89 7.36 -12.27
N THR A 159 -1.88 6.53 -12.00
CA THR A 159 -0.47 6.85 -12.24
C THR A 159 -0.22 7.23 -13.70
N ARG A 160 -0.79 6.47 -14.64
CA ARG A 160 -0.65 6.74 -16.07
C ARG A 160 -1.19 8.11 -16.44
N LYS A 161 -2.36 8.47 -15.94
CA LYS A 161 -2.99 9.77 -16.24
C LYS A 161 -2.30 10.94 -15.54
N LEU A 162 -1.98 10.78 -14.26
CA LEU A 162 -1.35 11.84 -13.47
C LEU A 162 0.02 12.22 -14.03
N SER A 163 0.77 11.24 -14.55
CA SER A 163 2.13 11.42 -15.03
C SER A 163 2.27 11.38 -16.55
N GLY A 164 1.17 11.41 -17.30
CA GLY A 164 1.21 11.53 -18.76
C GLY A 164 1.71 10.29 -19.50
N PHE A 165 1.56 9.08 -18.96
CA PHE A 165 1.88 7.86 -19.71
C PHE A 165 0.69 7.41 -20.57
N VAL A 166 0.96 6.82 -21.74
CA VAL A 166 -0.09 6.20 -22.56
C VAL A 166 -0.80 5.06 -21.81
N GLY A 167 -2.08 4.86 -22.12
CA GLY A 167 -2.95 3.91 -21.43
C GLY A 167 -2.47 2.45 -21.46
N LEU A 168 -2.93 1.66 -20.49
CA LEU A 168 -2.51 0.25 -20.29
C LEU A 168 -2.82 -0.68 -21.47
N ALA A 169 -3.83 -0.35 -22.29
CA ALA A 169 -4.21 -1.13 -23.47
C ALA A 169 -3.24 -0.96 -24.65
N ASN A 170 -2.28 -0.03 -24.54
CA ASN A 170 -1.27 0.18 -25.56
C ASN A 170 -0.36 -1.06 -25.69
N LYS A 171 -0.18 -1.56 -26.92
CA LYS A 171 0.57 -2.79 -27.21
C LYS A 171 2.09 -2.59 -27.16
N THR A 172 2.58 -1.38 -27.41
CA THR A 172 4.01 -1.04 -27.46
C THR A 172 4.57 -0.64 -26.09
N HIS A 173 3.73 -0.12 -25.18
CA HIS A 173 4.15 0.39 -23.86
C HIS A 173 3.40 -0.26 -22.68
N PRO A 174 3.46 -1.59 -22.49
CA PRO A 174 2.82 -2.24 -21.35
C PRO A 174 3.45 -1.83 -20.01
N CYS A 175 4.76 -1.55 -19.99
CA CYS A 175 5.52 -1.07 -18.84
C CYS A 175 6.00 0.37 -19.08
N HIS A 176 5.92 1.21 -18.05
CA HIS A 176 6.39 2.60 -18.11
C HIS A 176 7.77 2.81 -17.47
N HIS A 177 8.42 1.74 -16.98
CA HIS A 177 9.78 1.77 -16.47
C HIS A 177 10.80 1.18 -17.46
N CYS A 178 10.37 0.35 -18.41
CA CYS A 178 11.25 -0.27 -19.41
C CYS A 178 10.57 -0.38 -20.78
N LYS A 179 11.33 -0.87 -21.77
CA LYS A 179 10.97 -0.92 -23.19
C LYS A 179 10.52 -2.30 -23.67
N ILE A 180 10.09 -3.19 -22.76
CA ILE A 180 9.50 -4.47 -23.17
C ILE A 180 8.17 -4.25 -23.92
N LYS A 181 7.81 -5.19 -24.79
CA LYS A 181 6.55 -5.20 -25.54
C LYS A 181 5.53 -6.12 -24.87
N ARG A 182 4.26 -6.06 -25.33
CA ARG A 182 3.18 -6.87 -24.74
C ARG A 182 3.49 -8.37 -24.77
N ASP A 183 4.14 -8.84 -25.84
CA ASP A 183 4.48 -10.25 -26.04
C ASP A 183 5.59 -10.72 -25.09
N ASP A 184 6.49 -9.82 -24.69
CA ASP A 184 7.56 -10.14 -23.73
C ASP A 184 7.02 -10.49 -22.33
N VAL A 185 5.78 -10.07 -22.00
CA VAL A 185 5.13 -10.40 -20.71
C VAL A 185 4.92 -11.90 -20.54
N ASN A 186 4.73 -12.63 -21.64
CA ASN A 186 4.59 -14.10 -21.65
C ASN A 186 5.83 -14.78 -22.22
N SER A 187 7.00 -14.16 -22.05
CA SER A 187 8.30 -14.71 -22.43
C SER A 187 9.24 -14.63 -21.23
N PRO A 188 10.14 -15.61 -21.03
CA PRO A 188 11.19 -15.52 -20.01
C PRO A 188 12.03 -14.24 -20.10
N ARG A 189 12.14 -13.64 -21.29
CA ARG A 189 12.81 -12.35 -21.51
C ARG A 189 12.24 -11.23 -20.64
N GLY A 190 10.93 -11.25 -20.35
CA GLY A 190 10.29 -10.27 -19.48
C GLY A 190 10.72 -10.35 -18.02
N TYR A 191 11.46 -11.38 -17.62
CA TYR A 191 11.79 -11.67 -16.21
C TYR A 191 13.30 -11.71 -15.93
N ASP A 192 14.14 -11.42 -16.94
CA ASP A 192 15.57 -11.12 -16.74
C ASP A 192 15.73 -9.68 -16.22
N TRP A 193 15.30 -9.48 -14.98
CA TRP A 193 15.13 -8.17 -14.34
C TRP A 193 16.42 -7.36 -14.24
N ARG A 194 17.58 -8.03 -14.25
CA ARG A 194 18.91 -7.38 -14.24
C ARG A 194 19.33 -6.82 -15.60
N ARG A 195 18.67 -7.25 -16.69
CA ARG A 195 19.00 -6.86 -18.07
C ARG A 195 17.83 -6.23 -18.82
N LEU A 196 16.80 -5.77 -18.10
CA LEU A 196 15.67 -5.10 -18.72
C LEU A 196 16.10 -3.83 -19.44
N PRO A 197 15.55 -3.53 -20.64
CA PRO A 197 15.86 -2.31 -21.36
C PRO A 197 15.12 -1.13 -20.70
N LEU A 198 15.73 -0.57 -19.64
CA LEU A 198 15.12 0.52 -18.87
C LEU A 198 14.87 1.75 -19.75
N ARG A 199 13.82 2.50 -19.41
CA ARG A 199 13.59 3.83 -19.99
C ARG A 199 14.49 4.82 -19.29
N ASP A 200 14.94 5.80 -20.06
CA ASP A 200 15.65 6.95 -19.54
C ASP A 200 14.61 8.01 -19.10
N PRO A 201 14.51 8.32 -17.79
CA PRO A 201 13.54 9.29 -17.29
C PRO A 201 13.72 10.69 -17.88
N GLU A 202 14.94 11.10 -18.22
CA GLU A 202 15.23 12.42 -18.79
C GLU A 202 14.74 12.51 -20.23
N GLN A 203 14.99 11.47 -21.04
CA GLN A 203 14.43 11.37 -22.40
C GLN A 203 12.89 11.38 -22.38
N MET A 204 12.27 10.69 -21.42
CA MET A 204 10.82 10.70 -21.28
C MET A 204 10.29 12.09 -20.91
N LEU A 205 10.99 12.81 -20.04
CA LEU A 205 10.66 14.18 -19.66
C LEU A 205 10.77 15.12 -20.87
N ALA A 206 11.88 15.07 -21.61
CA ALA A 206 12.07 15.86 -22.82
C ALA A 206 10.99 15.58 -23.88
N ALA A 207 10.68 14.31 -24.12
CA ALA A 207 9.61 13.93 -25.05
C ALA A 207 8.24 14.47 -24.62
N ALA A 208 7.94 14.48 -23.33
CA ALA A 208 6.68 15.04 -22.81
C ALA A 208 6.59 16.56 -22.96
N PHE A 209 7.70 17.30 -22.81
CA PHE A 209 7.73 18.75 -23.08
C PHE A 209 7.61 19.03 -24.58
N ARG A 210 8.28 18.25 -25.44
CA ARG A 210 8.08 18.34 -26.89
C ARG A 210 6.63 18.10 -27.30
N TYR A 211 5.95 17.14 -26.66
CA TYR A 211 4.52 16.89 -26.86
C TYR A 211 3.66 18.12 -26.53
N ARG A 212 4.02 18.86 -25.47
CA ARG A 212 3.33 20.09 -25.06
C ARG A 212 3.53 21.21 -26.08
N ASP A 213 4.75 21.37 -26.57
CA ASP A 213 5.18 22.53 -27.35
C ASP A 213 4.86 22.42 -28.84
N THR A 214 4.62 21.21 -29.36
CA THR A 214 4.18 21.01 -30.74
C THR A 214 2.66 21.13 -30.90
N ASP A 215 2.24 21.84 -31.95
CA ASP A 215 0.85 21.91 -32.40
C ASP A 215 0.52 20.85 -33.47
N ASP A 216 1.51 20.12 -33.99
CA ASP A 216 1.31 19.08 -35.00
C ASP A 216 0.74 17.79 -34.37
N PRO A 217 -0.49 17.36 -34.72
CA PRO A 217 -1.03 16.09 -34.26
C PRO A 217 -0.20 14.87 -34.71
N GLY A 218 0.49 14.97 -35.86
CA GLY A 218 1.37 13.93 -36.37
C GLY A 218 2.58 13.71 -35.45
N GLU A 219 3.27 14.78 -35.09
CA GLU A 219 4.37 14.73 -34.12
C GLU A 219 3.91 14.21 -32.74
N ARG A 220 2.76 14.64 -32.24
CA ARG A 220 2.19 14.10 -30.98
C ARG A 220 1.99 12.59 -31.04
N ALA A 221 1.42 12.08 -32.14
CA ALA A 221 1.24 10.65 -32.34
C ALA A 221 2.57 9.88 -32.39
N GLN A 222 3.60 10.44 -33.05
CA GLN A 222 4.94 9.86 -33.08
C GLN A 222 5.59 9.82 -31.69
N ILE A 223 5.42 10.87 -30.88
CA ILE A 223 5.93 10.90 -29.50
C ILE A 223 5.27 9.81 -28.66
N GLU A 224 3.95 9.67 -28.75
CA GLU A 224 3.21 8.62 -28.05
C GLU A 224 3.65 7.21 -28.46
N GLU A 225 3.89 6.98 -29.77
CA GLU A 225 4.33 5.70 -30.30
C GLU A 225 5.78 5.35 -29.91
N GLN A 226 6.67 6.34 -29.90
CA GLN A 226 8.09 6.12 -29.63
C GLN A 226 8.39 6.05 -28.13
N TYR A 227 7.85 7.01 -27.36
CA TYR A 227 8.21 7.22 -25.96
C TYR A 227 7.12 6.73 -25.00
N GLY A 228 5.87 6.59 -25.45
CA GLY A 228 4.76 6.19 -24.59
C GLY A 228 4.34 7.27 -23.59
N VAL A 229 4.56 8.54 -23.92
CA VAL A 229 4.30 9.68 -23.04
C VAL A 229 3.55 10.81 -23.73
N ARG A 230 2.89 11.62 -22.91
CA ARG A 230 2.17 12.86 -23.18
C ARG A 230 2.59 13.88 -22.12
N PHE A 231 2.26 15.14 -22.31
CA PHE A 231 2.48 16.15 -21.27
C PHE A 231 1.46 16.02 -20.13
N SER A 232 1.96 16.13 -18.90
CA SER A 232 1.16 16.36 -17.69
C SER A 232 1.75 17.54 -16.91
N PRO A 233 0.93 18.44 -16.33
CA PRO A 233 1.42 19.52 -15.48
C PRO A 233 2.33 19.06 -14.32
N PHE A 234 2.17 17.83 -13.81
CA PHE A 234 3.09 17.28 -12.78
C PHE A 234 4.55 17.26 -13.22
N LEU A 235 4.80 17.16 -14.52
CA LEU A 235 6.14 17.14 -15.10
C LEU A 235 6.82 18.51 -15.06
N GLU A 236 6.15 19.57 -14.56
CA GLU A 236 6.78 20.87 -14.30
C GLU A 236 7.47 20.96 -12.94
N LEU A 237 7.17 20.04 -12.01
CA LEU A 237 7.68 20.07 -10.64
C LEU A 237 9.14 19.64 -10.56
N VAL A 238 9.96 20.46 -9.92
CA VAL A 238 11.41 20.24 -9.87
C VAL A 238 11.74 19.01 -9.03
N GLY A 239 12.62 18.15 -9.54
CA GLY A 239 12.99 16.87 -8.94
C GLY A 239 12.01 15.72 -9.23
N TYR A 240 10.83 16.01 -9.79
CA TYR A 240 9.90 14.97 -10.24
C TYR A 240 10.38 14.40 -11.57
N GLN A 241 10.98 13.21 -11.52
CA GLN A 241 11.58 12.52 -12.66
C GLN A 241 10.60 11.47 -13.20
N HIS A 242 9.98 11.75 -14.35
CA HIS A 242 8.91 10.97 -15.00
C HIS A 242 8.74 9.50 -14.51
N SER A 243 9.43 8.51 -15.08
CA SER A 243 9.28 7.10 -14.67
C SER A 243 9.88 6.75 -13.31
N ALA A 244 10.80 7.54 -12.78
CA ALA A 244 11.49 7.28 -11.52
C ALA A 244 10.67 7.74 -10.29
N SER A 245 9.85 8.78 -10.43
CA SER A 245 8.97 9.35 -9.40
C SER A 245 7.60 8.67 -9.33
N ASN A 246 7.39 7.57 -10.06
CA ASN A 246 6.12 6.84 -10.12
C ASN A 246 6.31 5.37 -9.73
N PRO A 247 6.66 5.05 -8.47
CA PRO A 247 6.87 3.67 -8.05
C PRO A 247 5.62 2.81 -8.22
N VAL A 248 5.86 1.52 -8.41
CA VAL A 248 4.79 0.52 -8.50
C VAL A 248 4.07 0.42 -7.16
N ASP A 249 2.76 0.69 -7.13
CA ASP A 249 1.97 0.48 -5.93
C ASP A 249 1.89 -1.02 -5.56
N PRO A 250 2.42 -1.43 -4.40
CA PRO A 250 2.43 -2.82 -3.97
C PRO A 250 1.06 -3.37 -3.60
N LEU A 251 0.09 -2.54 -3.19
CA LEU A 251 -1.26 -3.03 -2.86
C LEU A 251 -1.94 -3.58 -4.10
N HIS A 252 -2.08 -2.74 -5.13
CA HIS A 252 -2.73 -3.08 -6.37
C HIS A 252 -1.92 -4.10 -7.15
N ASN A 253 -0.60 -3.93 -7.28
CA ASN A 253 0.21 -4.81 -8.10
C ASN A 253 0.41 -6.20 -7.46
N SER A 254 0.81 -6.28 -6.18
CA SER A 254 1.09 -7.58 -5.54
C SER A 254 -0.17 -8.39 -5.28
N PHE A 255 -1.22 -7.77 -4.73
CA PHE A 255 -2.37 -8.52 -4.21
C PHE A 255 -3.57 -8.53 -5.17
N LEU A 256 -3.96 -7.38 -5.70
CA LEU A 256 -5.09 -7.31 -6.65
C LEU A 256 -4.70 -7.68 -8.08
N GLY A 257 -3.42 -7.57 -8.42
CA GLY A 257 -2.82 -7.93 -9.70
C GLY A 257 -2.29 -9.37 -9.70
N MET A 258 -1.09 -9.56 -9.16
CA MET A 258 -0.37 -10.84 -9.23
C MET A 258 -1.06 -11.95 -8.45
N ALA A 259 -1.26 -11.81 -7.13
CA ALA A 259 -1.82 -12.87 -6.29
C ALA A 259 -3.20 -13.32 -6.77
N LYS A 260 -4.09 -12.36 -7.06
CA LYS A 260 -5.39 -12.64 -7.66
C LYS A 260 -5.24 -13.41 -8.97
N SER A 261 -4.36 -12.98 -9.88
CA SER A 261 -4.16 -13.68 -11.17
C SER A 261 -3.62 -15.10 -10.98
N LEU A 262 -2.66 -15.30 -10.07
CA LEU A 262 -2.06 -16.61 -9.78
C LEU A 262 -3.12 -17.58 -9.24
N VAL A 263 -3.83 -17.16 -8.19
CA VAL A 263 -4.81 -18.03 -7.53
C VAL A 263 -5.96 -18.34 -8.50
N ASN A 264 -6.42 -17.37 -9.30
CA ASN A 264 -7.44 -17.64 -10.31
C ASN A 264 -6.97 -18.63 -11.38
N MET A 265 -5.70 -18.57 -11.78
CA MET A 265 -5.12 -19.50 -12.75
C MET A 265 -5.05 -20.91 -12.16
N VAL A 266 -4.46 -21.06 -10.98
CA VAL A 266 -4.31 -22.35 -10.29
C VAL A 266 -5.67 -23.01 -10.05
N LEU A 267 -6.65 -22.26 -9.52
CA LEU A 267 -7.99 -22.78 -9.26
C LEU A 267 -8.83 -23.00 -10.52
N GLY A 268 -8.41 -22.47 -11.67
CA GLY A 268 -9.05 -22.69 -12.97
C GLY A 268 -8.53 -23.92 -13.73
N ILE A 269 -7.52 -24.61 -13.19
CA ILE A 269 -6.99 -25.86 -13.75
C ILE A 269 -7.56 -27.01 -12.91
N ASP A 270 -8.71 -27.54 -13.31
CA ASP A 270 -9.42 -28.61 -12.58
C ASP A 270 -8.48 -29.79 -12.25
N ARG A 271 -7.64 -30.17 -13.22
CA ARG A 271 -6.62 -31.23 -13.10
C ARG A 271 -5.62 -31.04 -11.95
N LEU A 272 -5.44 -29.83 -11.40
CA LEU A 272 -4.59 -29.61 -10.22
C LEU A 272 -5.23 -30.15 -8.95
N PHE A 273 -6.55 -30.27 -8.92
CA PHE A 273 -7.34 -30.71 -7.78
C PHE A 273 -7.99 -32.09 -7.99
N ASP A 274 -7.73 -32.75 -9.12
CA ASP A 274 -8.22 -34.11 -9.37
C ASP A 274 -7.78 -35.10 -8.29
N GLY A 275 -8.72 -35.99 -7.96
CA GLY A 275 -8.57 -37.06 -7.00
C GLY A 275 -8.99 -36.68 -5.59
N GLU A 276 -8.95 -37.67 -4.71
CA GLU A 276 -9.26 -37.52 -3.30
C GLU A 276 -7.97 -37.63 -2.46
N LEU A 277 -8.08 -37.22 -1.20
CA LEU A 277 -7.06 -37.45 -0.18
C LEU A 277 -7.78 -37.90 1.10
N ALA A 278 -7.48 -39.11 1.56
CA ALA A 278 -8.17 -39.79 2.66
C ALA A 278 -9.70 -39.73 2.53
N GLY A 279 -10.21 -40.00 1.33
CA GLY A 279 -11.65 -40.00 1.00
C GLY A 279 -12.34 -38.63 0.97
N GLU A 280 -11.57 -37.53 1.00
CA GLU A 280 -12.10 -36.16 0.84
C GLU A 280 -11.60 -35.55 -0.47
N ASP A 281 -12.47 -34.82 -1.16
CA ASP A 281 -12.12 -34.04 -2.35
C ASP A 281 -11.01 -33.01 -2.04
N ARG A 282 -10.04 -32.88 -2.94
CA ARG A 282 -8.87 -32.01 -2.72
C ARG A 282 -9.23 -30.53 -2.73
N MET A 283 -10.24 -30.09 -3.49
CA MET A 283 -10.72 -28.71 -3.48
C MET A 283 -11.47 -28.38 -2.18
N GLU A 284 -12.23 -29.33 -1.65
CA GLU A 284 -12.86 -29.21 -0.33
C GLU A 284 -11.80 -29.07 0.77
N ARG A 285 -10.74 -29.90 0.75
CA ARG A 285 -9.60 -29.78 1.67
C ARG A 285 -8.91 -28.42 1.58
N PHE A 286 -8.63 -27.95 0.36
CA PHE A 286 -8.05 -26.63 0.13
C PHE A 286 -8.92 -25.53 0.76
N THR A 287 -10.23 -25.59 0.55
CA THR A 287 -11.18 -24.59 1.05
C THR A 287 -11.29 -24.64 2.58
N ALA A 288 -11.29 -25.85 3.16
CA ALA A 288 -11.40 -26.06 4.60
C ALA A 288 -10.26 -25.38 5.38
N VAL A 289 -9.05 -25.29 4.83
CA VAL A 289 -7.93 -24.58 5.46
C VAL A 289 -8.26 -23.11 5.70
N PHE A 290 -8.88 -22.43 4.73
CA PHE A 290 -9.27 -21.03 4.89
C PHE A 290 -10.46 -20.84 5.83
N GLU A 291 -11.39 -21.79 5.85
CA GLU A 291 -12.61 -21.71 6.67
C GLU A 291 -12.34 -22.00 8.14
N ARG A 292 -11.40 -22.91 8.44
CA ARG A 292 -11.02 -23.30 9.80
C ARG A 292 -9.97 -22.37 10.41
N ALA A 293 -9.21 -21.64 9.60
CA ALA A 293 -8.21 -20.73 10.09
C ALA A 293 -8.85 -19.53 10.85
N SER A 294 -8.17 -19.10 11.90
CA SER A 294 -8.50 -17.88 12.63
C SER A 294 -7.26 -17.00 12.74
N VAL A 295 -7.44 -15.70 12.53
CA VAL A 295 -6.39 -14.68 12.75
C VAL A 295 -6.86 -13.68 13.80
N PRO A 296 -5.95 -13.16 14.64
CA PRO A 296 -6.25 -12.05 15.51
C PRO A 296 -6.88 -10.89 14.74
N GLY A 297 -7.94 -10.29 15.27
CA GLY A 297 -8.72 -9.26 14.56
C GLY A 297 -7.93 -8.01 14.15
N HIS A 298 -6.78 -7.75 14.77
CA HIS A 298 -5.87 -6.65 14.39
C HIS A 298 -5.05 -6.96 13.12
N LEU A 299 -4.95 -8.22 12.71
CA LEU A 299 -4.31 -8.64 11.46
C LEU A 299 -5.30 -8.67 10.27
N GLY A 300 -6.57 -8.30 10.47
CA GLY A 300 -7.54 -8.22 9.39
C GLY A 300 -8.41 -9.46 9.25
N ARG A 301 -8.93 -9.71 8.04
CA ARG A 301 -9.94 -10.76 7.78
C ARG A 301 -9.43 -11.79 6.81
N ILE A 302 -9.69 -13.07 7.11
CA ILE A 302 -9.45 -14.17 6.18
C ILE A 302 -10.54 -14.17 5.11
N ALA A 303 -10.17 -14.55 3.89
CA ALA A 303 -11.10 -14.82 2.81
C ALA A 303 -11.89 -16.11 3.09
N GLN A 304 -13.07 -15.98 3.70
CA GLN A 304 -13.99 -17.12 3.81
C GLN A 304 -14.59 -17.43 2.44
N ARG A 305 -14.79 -18.73 2.16
CA ARG A 305 -15.42 -19.23 0.92
C ARG A 305 -14.64 -18.84 -0.34
N ILE A 306 -13.32 -18.99 -0.32
CA ILE A 306 -12.43 -18.65 -1.44
C ILE A 306 -12.84 -19.36 -2.73
N ALA A 307 -13.27 -20.63 -2.65
CA ALA A 307 -13.77 -21.41 -3.80
C ALA A 307 -15.03 -20.81 -4.44
N LEU A 308 -15.91 -20.16 -3.66
CA LEU A 308 -17.13 -19.53 -4.20
C LEU A 308 -16.86 -18.26 -5.01
N GLN A 309 -15.66 -17.69 -4.94
CA GLN A 309 -15.23 -16.63 -5.86
C GLN A 309 -15.17 -17.14 -7.32
N PHE A 310 -15.18 -18.47 -7.52
CA PHE A 310 -14.95 -19.13 -8.81
C PHE A 310 -16.14 -19.96 -9.30
N THR A 311 -16.90 -20.60 -8.41
CA THR A 311 -18.06 -21.43 -8.81
C THR A 311 -19.32 -20.64 -9.17
N SER A 312 -19.42 -19.37 -8.77
CA SER A 312 -20.60 -18.55 -9.11
C SER A 312 -20.44 -17.86 -10.47
N ARG A 313 -21.10 -18.40 -11.51
CA ARG A 313 -21.24 -17.77 -12.84
C ARG A 313 -21.89 -16.37 -12.83
N LYS A 314 -22.37 -15.87 -11.68
CA LYS A 314 -22.91 -14.51 -11.50
C LYS A 314 -22.10 -13.75 -10.45
N LYS A 315 -20.97 -13.17 -10.85
CA LYS A 315 -20.30 -12.14 -10.05
C LYS A 315 -21.25 -10.95 -9.89
N LYS A 316 -21.79 -10.73 -8.69
CA LYS A 316 -22.43 -9.44 -8.36
C LYS A 316 -21.32 -8.37 -8.33
N ALA A 317 -21.58 -7.21 -8.91
CA ALA A 317 -20.66 -6.07 -8.79
C ALA A 317 -20.35 -5.80 -7.31
N GLY A 318 -19.07 -5.80 -6.93
CA GLY A 318 -18.63 -5.61 -5.54
C GLY A 318 -18.43 -6.87 -4.68
N SER A 319 -18.51 -8.09 -5.23
CA SER A 319 -18.30 -9.34 -4.46
C SER A 319 -16.86 -9.89 -4.44
N GLY A 320 -15.89 -9.17 -5.00
CA GLY A 320 -14.48 -9.59 -5.04
C GLY A 320 -13.77 -9.41 -3.70
N LEU A 321 -12.79 -10.28 -3.42
CA LEU A 321 -11.91 -10.13 -2.26
C LEU A 321 -11.12 -8.81 -2.32
N LYS A 322 -10.97 -8.15 -1.16
CA LYS A 322 -10.16 -6.93 -1.00
C LYS A 322 -8.67 -7.26 -0.92
N ALA A 323 -7.82 -6.27 -1.15
CA ALA A 323 -6.36 -6.45 -1.12
C ALA A 323 -5.83 -7.06 0.18
N ASP A 324 -6.34 -6.60 1.34
CA ASP A 324 -5.97 -7.19 2.65
C ASP A 324 -6.35 -8.68 2.76
N GLN A 325 -7.47 -9.09 2.17
CA GLN A 325 -7.86 -10.49 2.13
C GLN A 325 -6.95 -11.29 1.21
N TRP A 326 -6.59 -10.76 0.03
CA TRP A 326 -5.62 -11.39 -0.87
C TRP A 326 -4.24 -11.54 -0.23
N LYS A 327 -3.78 -10.56 0.56
CA LYS A 327 -2.55 -10.67 1.35
C LYS A 327 -2.59 -11.89 2.29
N ARG A 328 -3.73 -12.13 2.95
CA ARG A 328 -3.92 -13.32 3.80
C ARG A 328 -3.99 -14.61 3.00
N VAL A 329 -4.61 -14.57 1.80
CA VAL A 329 -4.59 -15.71 0.88
C VAL A 329 -3.16 -16.11 0.54
N VAL A 330 -2.31 -15.17 0.11
CA VAL A 330 -0.90 -15.46 -0.23
C VAL A 330 -0.14 -16.08 0.94
N GLN A 331 -0.38 -15.60 2.17
CA GLN A 331 0.30 -16.12 3.36
C GLN A 331 -0.09 -17.56 3.70
N MET A 332 -1.33 -17.96 3.40
CA MET A 332 -1.84 -19.29 3.69
C MET A 332 -1.75 -20.24 2.49
N LEU A 333 -1.55 -19.72 1.28
CA LEU A 333 -1.58 -20.47 0.02
C LEU A 333 -0.63 -21.68 0.03
N PRO A 334 0.64 -21.59 0.48
CA PRO A 334 1.52 -22.75 0.56
C PRO A 334 0.96 -23.90 1.41
N VAL A 335 0.35 -23.55 2.55
CA VAL A 335 -0.21 -24.53 3.50
C VAL A 335 -1.51 -25.12 2.96
N ALA A 336 -2.37 -24.28 2.39
CA ALA A 336 -3.63 -24.72 1.80
C ALA A 336 -3.41 -25.67 0.63
N LEU A 337 -2.44 -25.36 -0.24
CA LEU A 337 -2.07 -26.24 -1.34
C LEU A 337 -1.39 -27.51 -0.83
N TYR A 338 -0.47 -27.43 0.13
CA TYR A 338 0.14 -28.63 0.73
C TYR A 338 -0.90 -29.61 1.29
N ALA A 339 -1.84 -29.09 2.09
CA ALA A 339 -2.92 -29.88 2.69
C ALA A 339 -3.83 -30.55 1.64
N SER A 340 -3.93 -29.94 0.45
CA SER A 340 -4.72 -30.44 -0.67
C SER A 340 -3.94 -31.38 -1.60
N TRP A 341 -2.64 -31.14 -1.80
CA TRP A 341 -1.84 -31.71 -2.88
C TRP A 341 -0.85 -32.77 -2.44
N ARG A 342 -0.61 -32.95 -1.13
CA ARG A 342 0.27 -34.00 -0.61
C ARG A 342 -0.22 -35.41 -0.95
N SER A 343 0.68 -36.37 -0.84
CA SER A 343 0.39 -37.80 -0.91
C SER A 343 -0.28 -38.29 0.39
N GLU A 344 -0.99 -39.41 0.31
CA GLU A 344 -1.51 -40.11 1.50
C GLU A 344 -0.38 -40.78 2.27
N ASP A 345 0.54 -41.41 1.53
CA ASP A 345 1.58 -42.28 2.07
C ASP A 345 2.87 -41.53 2.43
N SER A 346 2.96 -40.23 2.12
CA SER A 346 4.16 -39.42 2.41
C SER A 346 3.85 -37.92 2.54
N ASP A 347 4.80 -37.18 3.12
CA ASP A 347 4.79 -35.71 3.20
C ASP A 347 5.18 -35.03 1.88
N ALA A 348 5.26 -35.76 0.76
CA ALA A 348 5.58 -35.20 -0.55
C ALA A 348 4.31 -34.70 -1.28
N ILE A 349 4.46 -33.70 -2.15
CA ILE A 349 3.41 -33.32 -3.11
C ILE A 349 3.22 -34.45 -4.12
N CYS A 350 1.96 -34.87 -4.33
CA CYS A 350 1.62 -35.94 -5.26
C CYS A 350 1.85 -35.46 -6.71
N PRO A 351 2.71 -36.12 -7.50
CA PRO A 351 2.92 -35.76 -8.90
C PRO A 351 1.67 -36.06 -9.75
N THR A 352 1.47 -35.28 -10.80
CA THR A 352 0.40 -35.45 -11.78
C THR A 352 0.92 -35.17 -13.19
N GLU A 353 0.14 -35.49 -14.23
CA GLU A 353 0.50 -35.22 -15.64
C GLU A 353 0.76 -33.73 -15.92
N ILE A 354 0.12 -32.83 -15.15
CA ILE A 354 0.30 -31.38 -15.28
C ILE A 354 1.39 -30.82 -14.34
N ASP A 355 2.21 -31.71 -13.77
CA ASP A 355 3.34 -31.40 -12.89
C ASP A 355 2.97 -30.51 -11.69
N ARG A 356 2.06 -31.04 -10.85
CA ARG A 356 1.64 -30.41 -9.59
C ARG A 356 2.83 -30.00 -8.69
N VAL A 357 3.95 -30.72 -8.76
CA VAL A 357 5.17 -30.43 -7.99
C VAL A 357 5.84 -29.13 -8.47
N ARG A 358 5.99 -28.94 -9.79
CA ARG A 358 6.51 -27.68 -10.34
C ARG A 358 5.57 -26.51 -10.12
N TRP A 359 4.25 -26.70 -10.21
CA TRP A 359 3.27 -25.68 -9.83
C TRP A 359 3.42 -25.27 -8.37
N TYR A 360 3.52 -26.24 -7.46
CA TYR A 360 3.71 -25.97 -6.03
C TYR A 360 5.00 -25.19 -5.79
N SER A 361 6.10 -25.59 -6.44
CA SER A 361 7.41 -24.91 -6.33
C SER A 361 7.35 -23.47 -6.84
N ALA A 362 6.70 -23.22 -7.98
CA ALA A 362 6.51 -21.87 -8.51
C ALA A 362 5.69 -20.98 -7.57
N ILE A 363 4.65 -21.54 -6.94
CA ILE A 363 3.81 -20.82 -5.98
C ILE A 363 4.57 -20.54 -4.69
N LEU A 364 5.42 -21.46 -4.23
CA LEU A 364 6.32 -21.24 -3.09
C LEU A 364 7.27 -20.08 -3.36
N SER A 365 7.93 -20.06 -4.52
CA SER A 365 8.80 -18.95 -4.92
C SER A 365 8.02 -17.63 -4.96
N PHE A 366 6.82 -17.60 -5.53
CA PHE A 366 5.97 -16.41 -5.51
C PHE A 366 5.67 -15.93 -4.07
N CYS A 367 5.22 -16.83 -3.20
CA CYS A 367 4.89 -16.51 -1.81
C CYS A 367 6.13 -16.04 -1.01
N ALA A 368 7.30 -16.65 -1.25
CA ALA A 368 8.56 -16.24 -0.64
C ALA A 368 8.97 -14.83 -1.08
N GLY A 369 8.93 -14.56 -2.40
CA GLY A 369 9.23 -13.24 -2.96
C GLY A 369 8.32 -12.15 -2.41
N ILE A 370 7.00 -12.39 -2.37
CA ILE A 370 6.05 -11.44 -1.77
C ILE A 370 6.33 -11.23 -0.27
N ARG A 371 6.64 -12.28 0.48
CA ARG A 371 6.92 -12.18 1.92
C ARG A 371 8.16 -11.30 2.18
N ILE A 372 9.23 -11.51 1.42
CA ILE A 372 10.49 -10.77 1.56
C ILE A 372 10.25 -9.29 1.18
N LEU A 373 9.68 -9.04 0.01
CA LEU A 373 9.44 -7.68 -0.51
C LEU A 373 8.49 -6.85 0.36
N HIS A 374 7.55 -7.50 1.04
CA HIS A 374 6.63 -6.85 1.97
C HIS A 374 7.12 -6.86 3.42
N ALA A 375 8.41 -7.09 3.68
CA ALA A 375 8.95 -6.91 5.03
C ALA A 375 8.81 -5.45 5.51
N HIS A 376 8.72 -5.27 6.83
CA HIS A 376 8.64 -3.92 7.43
C HIS A 376 9.96 -3.17 7.34
N SER A 377 11.06 -3.92 7.47
CA SER A 377 12.42 -3.48 7.28
C SER A 377 13.04 -4.37 6.20
N ILE A 378 13.81 -3.79 5.28
CA ILE A 378 14.35 -4.53 4.13
C ILE A 378 15.72 -3.99 3.72
N THR A 379 16.66 -4.88 3.43
CA THR A 379 17.95 -4.53 2.82
C THR A 379 17.85 -4.49 1.28
N GLN A 380 18.90 -4.04 0.59
CA GLN A 380 18.88 -4.12 -0.87
C GLN A 380 18.98 -5.57 -1.36
N ASN A 381 19.76 -6.41 -0.68
CA ASN A 381 19.89 -7.83 -1.02
C ASN A 381 18.56 -8.57 -0.86
N ASP A 382 17.83 -8.31 0.23
CA ASP A 382 16.48 -8.89 0.41
C ASP A 382 15.55 -8.51 -0.75
N ALA A 383 15.62 -7.26 -1.21
CA ALA A 383 14.80 -6.81 -2.33
C ALA A 383 15.19 -7.50 -3.64
N ASP A 384 16.48 -7.69 -3.89
CA ASP A 384 17.01 -8.42 -5.06
C ASP A 384 16.59 -9.89 -5.03
N ASP A 385 16.72 -10.55 -3.88
CA ASP A 385 16.29 -11.94 -3.67
C ASP A 385 14.78 -12.06 -3.84
N GLY A 386 14.02 -11.12 -3.28
CA GLY A 386 12.57 -11.07 -3.41
C GLY A 386 12.12 -10.95 -4.87
N VAL A 387 12.76 -10.09 -5.66
CA VAL A 387 12.50 -9.99 -7.11
C VAL A 387 12.94 -11.25 -7.85
N GLN A 388 14.08 -11.85 -7.47
CA GLN A 388 14.55 -13.10 -8.08
C GLN A 388 13.55 -14.24 -7.89
N TYR A 389 13.01 -14.42 -6.67
CA TYR A 389 11.97 -15.41 -6.42
C TYR A 389 10.70 -15.18 -7.27
N LEU A 390 10.31 -13.91 -7.49
CA LEU A 390 9.19 -13.59 -8.38
C LEU A 390 9.50 -13.91 -9.85
N ALA A 391 10.74 -13.65 -10.30
CA ALA A 391 11.19 -13.98 -11.65
C ALA A 391 11.23 -15.50 -11.88
N ASP A 392 11.74 -16.27 -10.92
CA ASP A 392 11.80 -17.73 -10.98
C ASP A 392 10.39 -18.34 -11.00
N ALA A 393 9.47 -17.79 -10.18
CA ALA A 393 8.06 -18.17 -10.20
C ALA A 393 7.43 -17.90 -11.57
N ALA A 394 7.66 -16.71 -12.14
CA ALA A 394 7.13 -16.34 -13.45
C ALA A 394 7.65 -17.26 -14.56
N CYS A 395 8.96 -17.48 -14.65
CA CYS A 395 9.56 -18.38 -15.62
C CYS A 395 9.05 -19.82 -15.48
N SER A 396 8.88 -20.30 -14.24
CA SER A 396 8.31 -21.63 -13.97
C SER A 396 6.87 -21.73 -14.47
N ILE A 397 6.03 -20.73 -14.17
CA ILE A 397 4.64 -20.69 -14.64
C ILE A 397 4.56 -20.67 -16.16
N LEU A 398 5.40 -19.87 -16.84
CA LEU A 398 5.44 -19.83 -18.31
C LEU A 398 5.82 -21.19 -18.91
N SER A 399 6.76 -21.91 -18.29
CA SER A 399 7.15 -23.25 -18.73
C SER A 399 6.11 -24.34 -18.46
N LEU A 400 5.04 -24.00 -17.74
CA LEU A 400 3.88 -24.85 -17.45
C LEU A 400 2.64 -24.36 -18.25
N ASP A 401 2.87 -23.63 -19.35
CA ASP A 401 1.85 -23.01 -20.21
C ASP A 401 0.92 -22.02 -19.50
N GLY A 402 1.33 -21.50 -18.34
CA GLY A 402 0.60 -20.47 -17.62
C GLY A 402 0.77 -19.09 -18.27
N HIS A 403 -0.31 -18.31 -18.31
CA HIS A 403 -0.30 -16.98 -18.92
C HIS A 403 -0.24 -15.84 -17.88
N LEU A 404 0.80 -15.02 -17.91
CA LEU A 404 1.04 -13.95 -16.94
C LEU A 404 0.40 -12.62 -17.34
N THR A 405 0.07 -11.80 -16.34
CA THR A 405 -0.44 -10.44 -16.53
C THR A 405 0.70 -9.42 -16.48
N PRO A 406 0.54 -8.20 -17.04
CA PRO A 406 1.58 -7.16 -16.96
C PRO A 406 2.08 -6.86 -15.54
N ASN A 407 1.26 -7.07 -14.51
CA ASN A 407 1.62 -6.87 -13.11
C ASN A 407 2.84 -7.70 -12.67
N TRP A 408 3.00 -8.90 -13.24
CA TRP A 408 4.14 -9.77 -12.97
C TRP A 408 5.44 -9.15 -13.45
N HIS A 409 5.45 -8.65 -14.68
CA HIS A 409 6.60 -7.95 -15.22
C HIS A 409 6.88 -6.65 -14.46
N ILE A 410 5.84 -5.86 -14.15
CA ILE A 410 6.01 -4.59 -13.43
C ILE A 410 6.66 -4.81 -12.05
N ALA A 411 6.39 -5.95 -11.39
CA ALA A 411 7.04 -6.32 -10.13
C ALA A 411 8.57 -6.50 -10.24
N MET A 412 9.11 -6.71 -11.43
CA MET A 412 10.57 -6.80 -11.66
C MET A 412 11.29 -5.49 -11.33
N HIS A 413 10.56 -4.38 -11.22
CA HIS A 413 11.11 -3.08 -10.83
C HIS A 413 11.09 -2.83 -9.32
N TYR A 414 10.59 -3.74 -8.49
CA TYR A 414 10.49 -3.51 -7.04
C TYR A 414 11.85 -3.28 -6.36
N SER A 415 12.89 -4.04 -6.73
CA SER A 415 14.24 -3.85 -6.17
C SER A 415 14.75 -2.42 -6.39
N HIS A 416 14.53 -1.86 -7.59
CA HIS A 416 14.88 -0.49 -7.92
C HIS A 416 14.12 0.52 -7.05
N PHE A 417 12.81 0.32 -6.84
CA PHE A 417 12.04 1.21 -5.98
C PHE A 417 12.34 1.07 -4.49
N VAL A 418 12.77 -0.10 -4.02
CA VAL A 418 13.27 -0.27 -2.66
C VAL A 418 14.59 0.49 -2.44
N MET A 419 15.43 0.58 -3.48
CA MET A 419 16.62 1.43 -3.43
C MET A 419 16.23 2.91 -3.31
N LEU A 420 15.30 3.38 -4.15
CA LEU A 420 14.89 4.79 -4.21
C LEU A 420 14.09 5.25 -2.98
N TYR A 421 13.14 4.45 -2.52
CA TYR A 421 12.08 4.87 -1.59
C TYR A 421 11.97 4.01 -0.32
N GLY A 422 12.84 3.01 -0.14
CA GLY A 422 12.76 2.13 1.03
C GLY A 422 11.67 1.04 0.90
N PRO A 423 11.21 0.44 2.02
CA PRO A 423 10.33 -0.72 1.96
C PRO A 423 9.02 -0.45 1.20
N LEU A 424 8.50 -1.44 0.47
CA LEU A 424 7.26 -1.31 -0.32
C LEU A 424 6.07 -0.79 0.51
N GLN A 425 5.94 -1.30 1.75
CA GLN A 425 4.88 -0.86 2.65
C GLN A 425 5.01 0.62 3.07
N GLY A 426 6.16 1.26 2.85
CA GLY A 426 6.43 2.65 3.16
C GLY A 426 5.76 3.63 2.20
N TYR A 427 5.34 3.18 1.02
CA TYR A 427 4.64 4.00 0.03
C TYR A 427 3.42 3.33 -0.59
N GLY A 428 2.97 2.18 -0.08
CA GLY A 428 1.77 1.50 -0.58
C GLY A 428 0.48 2.29 -0.33
N THR A 429 -0.51 2.12 -1.21
CA THR A 429 -1.74 2.94 -1.26
C THR A 429 -2.79 2.66 -0.19
N TRP A 430 -2.60 1.64 0.68
CA TRP A 430 -3.56 1.30 1.75
C TRP A 430 -4.10 2.48 2.55
N PRO A 431 -3.28 3.47 2.96
CA PRO A 431 -3.78 4.61 3.72
C PRO A 431 -4.74 5.50 2.92
N PHE A 432 -4.48 5.70 1.63
CA PHE A 432 -5.34 6.50 0.77
C PHE A 432 -6.65 5.78 0.47
N GLU A 433 -6.64 4.45 0.25
CA GLU A 433 -7.87 3.65 0.16
C GLU A 433 -8.74 3.77 1.43
N ARG A 434 -8.12 3.87 2.61
CA ARG A 434 -8.85 4.11 3.86
C ARG A 434 -9.50 5.49 3.89
N ASN A 435 -8.80 6.52 3.41
CA ASN A 435 -9.37 7.87 3.27
C ASN A 435 -10.57 7.85 2.31
N ASN A 436 -10.46 7.18 1.16
CA ASN A 436 -11.56 6.98 0.21
C ASN A 436 -12.74 6.25 0.86
N GLY A 437 -12.45 5.25 1.69
CA GLY A 437 -13.44 4.54 2.50
C GLY A 437 -14.16 5.42 3.52
N LYS A 438 -13.52 6.49 4.04
CA LYS A 438 -14.17 7.50 4.89
C LYS A 438 -15.01 8.45 4.06
N LEU A 439 -14.44 8.98 2.97
CA LEU A 439 -15.11 9.94 2.10
C LEU A 439 -16.38 9.37 1.46
N SER A 440 -16.34 8.11 1.00
CA SER A 440 -17.49 7.41 0.42
C SER A 440 -18.67 7.21 1.38
N ARG A 441 -18.48 7.41 2.69
CA ARG A 441 -19.53 7.29 3.72
C ARG A 441 -20.14 8.62 4.14
N ILE A 442 -19.61 9.74 3.66
CA ILE A 442 -20.17 11.07 3.92
C ILE A 442 -21.59 11.09 3.37
N LYS A 443 -22.54 11.58 4.17
CA LYS A 443 -23.92 11.76 3.73
C LYS A 443 -23.99 12.94 2.77
N HIS A 444 -24.60 12.74 1.61
CA HIS A 444 -24.84 13.78 0.60
C HIS A 444 -26.29 13.70 0.12
N ASN A 445 -26.76 14.74 -0.56
CA ASN A 445 -28.14 14.88 -1.05
C ASN A 445 -28.40 14.14 -2.39
N LEU A 446 -27.56 13.16 -2.73
CA LEU A 446 -27.63 12.39 -3.98
C LEU A 446 -27.62 13.24 -5.27
N LYS A 447 -27.07 14.46 -5.24
CA LYS A 447 -26.83 15.26 -6.46
C LYS A 447 -25.36 15.12 -6.88
N PRO A 448 -25.07 14.47 -8.02
CA PRO A 448 -23.70 14.18 -8.44
C PRO A 448 -22.82 15.44 -8.56
N HIS A 449 -23.34 16.54 -9.10
CA HIS A 449 -22.58 17.79 -9.29
C HIS A 449 -22.24 18.52 -7.97
N GLU A 450 -23.01 18.31 -6.90
CA GLU A 450 -22.73 18.90 -5.58
C GLU A 450 -21.81 18.01 -4.71
N THR A 451 -21.71 16.72 -5.07
CA THR A 451 -20.99 15.71 -4.27
C THR A 451 -19.53 16.06 -4.03
N PRO A 452 -18.74 16.52 -5.03
CA PRO A 452 -17.34 16.91 -4.80
C PRO A 452 -17.19 17.98 -3.72
N SER A 453 -18.02 19.03 -3.78
CA SER A 453 -18.04 20.12 -2.80
C SER A 453 -18.44 19.64 -1.41
N THR A 454 -19.41 18.74 -1.30
CA THR A 454 -19.81 18.15 -0.01
C THR A 454 -18.67 17.34 0.62
N VAL A 455 -18.02 16.49 -0.19
CA VAL A 455 -16.90 15.64 0.26
C VAL A 455 -15.72 16.50 0.72
N LEU A 456 -15.36 17.52 -0.05
CA LEU A 456 -14.29 18.46 0.29
C LEU A 456 -14.58 19.21 1.61
N ARG A 457 -15.79 19.79 1.74
CA ARG A 457 -16.20 20.51 2.96
C ARG A 457 -16.16 19.63 4.20
N ALA A 458 -16.59 18.38 4.08
CA ALA A 458 -16.57 17.44 5.20
C ALA A 458 -15.13 17.10 5.64
N TRP A 459 -14.21 16.90 4.69
CA TRP A 459 -12.79 16.68 5.02
C TRP A 459 -12.17 17.89 5.72
N LEU A 460 -12.43 19.10 5.22
CA LEU A 460 -11.95 20.35 5.82
C LEU A 460 -12.51 20.52 7.24
N LEU A 461 -13.82 20.31 7.42
CA LEU A 461 -14.45 20.38 8.73
C LEU A 461 -13.85 19.38 9.72
N GLU A 462 -13.62 18.14 9.30
CA GLU A 462 -12.97 17.12 10.13
C GLU A 462 -11.55 17.53 10.54
N SER A 463 -10.80 18.12 9.60
CA SER A 463 -9.44 18.62 9.85
C SER A 463 -9.42 19.79 10.84
N HIS A 464 -10.35 20.75 10.69
CA HIS A 464 -10.51 21.87 11.62
C HIS A 464 -10.93 21.40 13.01
N ILE A 465 -11.90 20.49 13.10
CA ILE A 465 -12.31 19.88 14.39
C ILE A 465 -11.10 19.20 15.04
N ALA A 466 -10.32 18.44 14.27
CA ALA A 466 -9.12 17.81 14.80
C ALA A 466 -8.12 18.87 15.33
N LYS A 467 -7.91 19.99 14.63
CA LYS A 467 -7.03 21.08 15.11
C LYS A 467 -7.50 21.62 16.47
N VAL A 468 -8.78 21.99 16.57
CA VAL A 468 -9.37 22.53 17.82
C VAL A 468 -9.30 21.50 18.95
N LEU A 469 -9.57 20.23 18.66
CA LEU A 469 -9.47 19.15 19.65
C LEU A 469 -8.05 18.87 20.12
N SER A 470 -7.01 19.26 19.37
CA SER A 470 -5.62 19.06 19.81
C SER A 470 -5.00 20.28 20.47
N ASN A 471 -5.42 21.48 20.06
CA ASN A 471 -4.95 22.73 20.61
C ASN A 471 -6.15 23.68 20.78
N PRO A 472 -6.94 23.52 21.85
CA PRO A 472 -8.03 24.44 22.15
C PRO A 472 -7.48 25.85 22.38
N ALA A 473 -8.30 26.87 22.15
CA ALA A 473 -7.90 28.25 22.41
C ALA A 473 -7.53 28.42 23.90
N PRO A 474 -6.49 29.20 24.24
CA PRO A 474 -6.06 29.38 25.63
C PRO A 474 -7.15 30.01 26.51
N ASP A 475 -8.02 30.79 25.89
CA ASP A 475 -9.13 31.55 26.45
C ASP A 475 -10.50 30.89 26.19
N ALA A 476 -10.53 29.62 25.77
CA ALA A 476 -11.78 28.90 25.52
C ALA A 476 -12.67 28.84 26.78
N ASP A 477 -13.97 29.10 26.61
CA ASP A 477 -14.92 29.11 27.72
C ASP A 477 -15.04 27.69 28.35
N PRO A 478 -15.26 27.56 29.68
CA PRO A 478 -15.44 26.26 30.32
C PRO A 478 -16.49 25.36 29.66
N ARG A 479 -17.56 25.92 29.07
CA ARG A 479 -18.57 25.17 28.32
C ARG A 479 -18.03 24.61 27.02
N GLU A 480 -17.18 25.36 26.32
CA GLU A 480 -16.51 24.92 25.09
C GLU A 480 -15.50 23.82 25.42
N LEU A 481 -14.67 24.00 26.45
CA LEU A 481 -13.75 22.98 26.93
C LEU A 481 -14.49 21.68 27.30
N ALA A 482 -15.62 21.77 28.00
CA ALA A 482 -16.45 20.62 28.31
C ALA A 482 -17.05 19.95 27.06
N ALA A 483 -17.43 20.73 26.04
CA ALA A 483 -17.88 20.19 24.76
C ALA A 483 -16.76 19.47 24.01
N LEU A 484 -15.55 20.04 23.99
CA LEU A 484 -14.37 19.42 23.38
C LEU A 484 -13.98 18.12 24.08
N GLU A 485 -14.03 18.06 25.43
CA GLU A 485 -13.79 16.81 26.17
C GLU A 485 -14.84 15.74 25.84
N ARG A 486 -16.13 16.09 25.80
CA ARG A 486 -17.17 15.15 25.35
C ARG A 486 -16.92 14.62 23.94
N MET A 487 -16.52 15.49 23.01
CA MET A 487 -16.16 15.08 21.65
C MET A 487 -14.93 14.17 21.61
N ARG A 488 -13.92 14.41 22.46
CA ARG A 488 -12.74 13.54 22.60
C ARG A 488 -13.17 12.15 23.09
N GLU A 489 -14.00 12.08 24.13
CA GLU A 489 -14.52 10.83 24.67
C GLU A 489 -15.35 10.04 23.65
N ASP A 490 -16.25 10.70 22.92
CA ASP A 490 -17.11 10.03 21.95
C ASP A 490 -16.32 9.50 20.75
N ARG A 491 -15.28 10.22 20.31
CA ARG A 491 -14.32 9.70 19.33
C ARG A 491 -13.54 8.50 19.85
N GLN A 492 -13.18 8.45 21.14
CA GLN A 492 -12.56 7.27 21.76
C GLN A 492 -13.51 6.06 21.86
N LYS A 493 -14.81 6.29 22.05
CA LYS A 493 -15.84 5.23 22.13
C LYS A 493 -16.15 4.61 20.76
N THR A 494 -15.82 5.28 19.66
CA THR A 494 -16.11 4.81 18.31
C THR A 494 -15.23 3.59 17.96
N ARG A 495 -15.82 2.40 18.05
CA ARG A 495 -15.12 1.11 17.85
C ARG A 495 -14.63 0.94 16.41
N GLY A 496 -13.33 1.03 16.23
CA GLY A 496 -12.58 0.54 15.09
C GLY A 496 -11.09 0.54 15.43
N THR A 497 -10.36 -0.52 15.07
CA THR A 497 -8.92 -0.70 15.37
C THR A 497 -8.05 0.48 14.92
N VAL A 498 -8.56 1.31 14.00
CA VAL A 498 -7.83 2.40 13.31
C VAL A 498 -8.12 3.80 13.89
N MET A 499 -9.32 4.07 14.43
CA MET A 499 -9.59 5.36 15.09
C MET A 499 -8.87 5.47 16.44
N LEU A 500 -8.59 4.34 17.09
CA LEU A 500 -7.77 4.32 18.31
C LEU A 500 -6.37 4.88 18.04
N ASP A 501 -5.74 4.60 16.90
CA ASP A 501 -4.43 5.18 16.56
C ASP A 501 -4.50 6.65 16.16
N GLU A 502 -5.60 7.10 15.53
CA GLU A 502 -5.82 8.52 15.21
C GLU A 502 -6.07 9.38 16.46
N VAL A 503 -6.67 8.81 17.50
CA VAL A 503 -6.94 9.50 18.78
C VAL A 503 -5.77 9.38 19.78
N ARG A 504 -4.90 8.36 19.64
CA ARG A 504 -3.70 8.14 20.49
C ARG A 504 -2.51 9.05 20.18
N GLY A 505 -2.73 10.20 19.53
CA GLY A 505 -1.67 11.19 19.28
C GLY A 505 -1.02 11.69 20.58
N ASN A 506 0.31 11.67 20.61
CA ASN A 506 1.20 12.36 21.55
C ASN A 506 1.18 11.93 23.03
N LYS A 507 1.51 10.67 23.34
CA LYS A 507 2.20 10.36 24.61
C LYS A 507 3.38 9.42 24.36
N ALA A 508 4.58 10.01 24.27
CA ALA A 508 5.88 9.33 24.12
C ALA A 508 6.28 8.44 25.32
N ASN A 509 5.37 8.15 26.25
CA ASN A 509 5.60 7.26 27.37
C ASN A 509 4.26 6.70 27.86
N ARG A 510 3.84 5.54 27.34
CA ARG A 510 3.13 4.51 28.12
C ARG A 510 2.90 3.25 27.28
N THR A 511 3.14 2.12 27.93
CA THR A 511 2.74 0.75 27.61
C THR A 511 1.47 0.69 26.75
N MET A 512 1.59 0.01 25.63
CA MET A 512 0.51 -0.30 24.69
C MET A 512 -0.68 -0.91 25.46
N ARG A 513 -1.70 -0.11 25.80
CA ARG A 513 -2.97 -0.66 26.28
C ARG A 513 -3.67 -1.29 25.08
N LEU A 514 -3.60 -2.62 25.03
CA LEU A 514 -4.33 -3.46 24.10
C LEU A 514 -5.83 -3.08 24.12
N PRO A 515 -6.54 -3.18 22.98
CA PRO A 515 -7.99 -3.04 22.98
C PRO A 515 -8.60 -4.00 24.00
N ALA A 516 -9.67 -3.56 24.68
CA ALA A 516 -10.39 -4.39 25.62
C ALA A 516 -10.72 -5.75 24.97
N PRO A 517 -10.40 -6.88 25.63
CA PRO A 517 -10.53 -8.20 25.01
C PRO A 517 -11.98 -8.46 24.58
N TYR A 518 -12.11 -9.18 23.47
CA TYR A 518 -13.37 -9.84 23.14
C TYR A 518 -13.78 -10.70 24.34
N ARG A 519 -14.98 -10.48 24.89
CA ARG A 519 -15.51 -11.27 26.01
C ARG A 519 -16.28 -12.48 25.44
N PRO A 520 -15.68 -13.69 25.39
CA PRO A 520 -16.45 -14.90 25.12
C PRO A 520 -17.47 -15.12 26.25
N LYS A 521 -18.59 -15.80 25.93
CA LYS A 521 -19.69 -16.01 26.89
C LYS A 521 -19.32 -16.94 28.05
N GLN A 522 -18.28 -17.76 27.92
CA GLN A 522 -17.70 -18.60 28.99
C GLN A 522 -16.18 -18.66 28.86
N MET A 523 -15.50 -18.57 30.00
CA MET A 523 -14.04 -18.60 30.13
C MET A 523 -13.62 -19.73 31.08
N VAL A 524 -12.62 -20.52 30.70
CA VAL A 524 -12.05 -21.60 31.52
C VAL A 524 -10.69 -21.16 32.05
N SER A 525 -10.50 -21.13 33.37
CA SER A 525 -9.24 -20.73 34.00
C SER A 525 -8.11 -21.75 33.73
N LEU A 526 -6.98 -21.28 33.20
CA LEU A 526 -5.76 -22.04 32.97
C LEU A 526 -5.07 -22.47 34.28
N ARG A 527 -5.34 -21.79 35.41
CA ARG A 527 -4.91 -22.25 36.73
C ARG A 527 -5.66 -23.50 37.19
N ARG A 528 -6.93 -23.69 36.77
CA ARG A 528 -7.68 -24.93 37.04
C ARG A 528 -7.13 -26.13 36.26
N LEU A 529 -6.38 -25.89 35.17
CA LEU A 529 -5.82 -26.92 34.29
C LEU A 529 -4.33 -27.20 34.57
N SER A 530 -3.72 -26.53 35.56
CA SER A 530 -2.29 -26.64 35.90
C SER A 530 -1.31 -26.46 34.73
N ALA A 531 -1.74 -25.85 33.63
CA ALA A 531 -0.99 -25.79 32.37
C ALA A 531 -0.25 -24.46 32.15
N TYR A 532 -0.52 -23.44 32.97
CA TYR A 532 0.02 -22.09 32.79
C TYR A 532 1.54 -22.01 33.06
N GLU A 533 1.99 -22.48 34.22
CA GLU A 533 3.42 -22.47 34.58
C GLU A 533 4.31 -23.28 33.62
N PRO A 534 3.95 -24.52 33.23
CA PRO A 534 4.74 -25.29 32.27
C PRO A 534 4.88 -24.58 30.92
N LEU A 535 3.81 -23.97 30.42
CA LEU A 535 3.79 -23.29 29.13
C LEU A 535 4.61 -22.00 29.15
N LEU A 536 4.46 -21.17 30.19
CA LEU A 536 5.24 -19.95 30.36
C LEU A 536 6.73 -20.28 30.47
N ARG A 537 7.09 -21.34 31.20
CA ARG A 537 8.47 -21.80 31.33
C ARG A 537 9.04 -22.28 30.00
N TYR A 538 8.28 -23.06 29.23
CA TYR A 538 8.68 -23.51 27.90
C TYR A 538 8.97 -22.33 26.96
N LEU A 539 8.08 -21.33 26.93
CA LEU A 539 8.24 -20.17 26.05
C LEU A 539 9.40 -19.27 26.46
N THR A 540 9.62 -19.10 27.77
CA THR A 540 10.74 -18.30 28.30
C THR A 540 12.09 -18.92 27.96
N ILE A 541 12.18 -20.25 27.97
CA ILE A 541 13.41 -20.98 27.62
C ILE A 541 13.68 -20.93 26.11
N ASN A 542 12.65 -21.13 25.27
CA ASN A 542 12.83 -21.24 23.82
C ASN A 542 12.86 -19.88 23.10
N TYR A 543 12.37 -18.82 23.72
CA TYR A 543 12.32 -17.47 23.13
C TYR A 543 12.79 -16.38 24.12
N PRO A 544 14.03 -16.46 24.62
CA PRO A 544 14.54 -15.56 25.66
C PRO A 544 14.57 -14.08 25.22
N GLN A 545 14.72 -13.80 23.92
CA GLN A 545 14.69 -12.46 23.35
C GLN A 545 13.34 -11.74 23.48
N CYS A 546 12.26 -12.49 23.75
CA CYS A 546 10.92 -11.92 23.83
C CYS A 546 10.60 -11.27 25.19
N ASN A 547 11.49 -11.38 26.19
CA ASN A 547 11.30 -10.80 27.54
C ASN A 547 9.88 -11.03 28.09
N LEU A 548 9.44 -12.29 28.07
CA LEU A 548 8.10 -12.68 28.51
C LEU A 548 7.99 -12.51 30.04
N VAL A 549 6.97 -11.78 30.50
CA VAL A 549 6.72 -11.52 31.92
C VAL A 549 5.35 -12.07 32.31
N ASP A 550 5.22 -12.67 33.49
CA ASP A 550 3.93 -13.11 34.02
C ASP A 550 3.06 -11.91 34.40
N VAL A 551 2.21 -11.47 33.47
CA VAL A 551 1.29 -10.35 33.68
C VAL A 551 0.11 -10.75 34.58
N ALA A 552 -0.22 -12.04 34.69
CA ALA A 552 -1.33 -12.50 35.52
C ALA A 552 -1.04 -12.28 37.01
N HIS A 553 0.23 -12.32 37.42
CA HIS A 553 0.65 -11.96 38.77
C HIS A 553 0.56 -10.45 39.07
N LEU A 554 0.74 -9.59 38.06
CA LEU A 554 0.74 -8.13 38.21
C LEU A 554 -0.65 -7.51 38.27
N GLN A 555 -1.69 -8.18 37.76
CA GLN A 555 -3.05 -7.64 37.66
C GLN A 555 -4.08 -8.41 38.51
N GLY A 556 -3.70 -9.52 39.16
CA GLY A 556 -4.61 -10.30 39.99
C GLY A 556 -5.74 -11.01 39.21
N GLU A 557 -5.63 -11.12 37.88
CA GLU A 557 -6.62 -11.78 37.03
C GLU A 557 -6.21 -13.22 36.69
N ASN A 558 -7.19 -14.13 36.63
CA ASN A 558 -6.97 -15.52 36.27
C ASN A 558 -6.75 -15.68 34.76
N PRO A 559 -5.66 -16.33 34.30
CA PRO A 559 -5.46 -16.60 32.89
C PRO A 559 -6.57 -17.55 32.41
N CYS A 560 -7.26 -17.24 31.31
CA CYS A 560 -8.43 -18.00 30.84
C CYS A 560 -8.36 -18.37 29.36
N LEU A 561 -8.94 -19.51 28.99
CA LEU A 561 -9.24 -19.92 27.62
C LEU A 561 -10.71 -19.63 27.28
N PRO A 562 -11.04 -19.22 26.04
CA PRO A 562 -12.41 -19.24 25.54
C PRO A 562 -12.90 -20.69 25.41
N ASP A 563 -14.08 -20.99 25.96
CA ASP A 563 -14.72 -22.28 25.69
C ASP A 563 -15.40 -22.26 24.32
N ARG A 564 -14.90 -23.07 23.39
CA ARG A 564 -15.68 -23.57 22.26
C ARG A 564 -15.47 -25.07 22.22
N SER A 565 -16.54 -25.81 22.52
CA SER A 565 -16.65 -27.20 22.12
C SER A 565 -16.36 -27.28 20.61
N HIS A 566 -15.45 -28.21 20.28
CA HIS A 566 -14.87 -28.54 18.96
C HIS A 566 -13.55 -27.82 18.60
N GLU A 567 -12.47 -28.45 19.10
CA GLU A 567 -11.13 -28.67 18.48
C GLU A 567 -10.22 -27.48 18.13
N CYS A 568 -10.43 -26.27 18.65
CA CYS A 568 -9.39 -25.23 18.60
C CYS A 568 -9.42 -24.30 19.82
N TYR A 569 -8.35 -24.33 20.63
CA TYR A 569 -8.17 -23.44 21.77
C TYR A 569 -7.29 -22.25 21.37
N THR A 570 -7.84 -21.02 21.41
CA THR A 570 -7.05 -19.79 21.22
C THR A 570 -6.44 -19.35 22.55
N LEU A 571 -5.12 -19.45 22.68
CA LEU A 571 -4.37 -18.93 23.83
C LEU A 571 -4.01 -17.45 23.60
N TYR A 572 -4.51 -16.57 24.46
CA TYR A 572 -4.09 -15.17 24.46
C TYR A 572 -2.77 -15.02 25.21
N THR A 573 -1.66 -15.12 24.47
CA THR A 573 -0.45 -14.27 24.49
C THR A 573 0.68 -15.04 23.78
N HIS A 574 0.70 -14.90 22.44
CA HIS A 574 1.84 -15.12 21.55
C HIS A 574 2.39 -16.57 21.49
N VAL A 575 1.76 -17.40 20.63
CA VAL A 575 2.33 -18.33 19.62
C VAL A 575 1.18 -19.26 19.18
N VAL A 576 1.00 -19.45 17.88
CA VAL A 576 0.14 -20.50 17.30
C VAL A 576 1.05 -21.48 16.57
N PHE A 577 1.09 -22.72 17.04
CA PHE A 577 1.55 -23.86 16.24
C PHE A 577 0.32 -24.76 16.03
N ASN A 578 0.03 -25.06 14.77
CA ASN A 578 -1.09 -25.92 14.39
C ASN A 578 -0.88 -27.30 15.00
N GLY A 579 -1.88 -27.78 15.74
CA GLY A 579 -2.03 -29.19 16.00
C GLY A 579 -2.27 -29.93 14.69
N PHE A 580 -1.26 -30.66 14.26
CA PHE A 580 -1.46 -31.99 13.68
C PHE A 580 -0.67 -32.94 14.60
N LYS A 581 -1.24 -34.12 14.84
CA LYS A 581 -0.39 -35.24 15.24
C LYS A 581 0.55 -35.58 14.09
#